data_AF-A0AB36PBH0-F1
#
_entry.id   AF-A0AB36PBH0-F1
#
_cell.length_a   1.000
_cell.length_b   1.000
_cell.length_c   1.000
_cell.angle_alpha   90.00
_cell.angle_beta   90.00
_cell.angle_gamma   90.00
#
_symmetry.space_group_name_H-M   'P 1'
#
loop_
_entity.id
_entity.type
_entity.pdbx_description
1 polymer ?
#
loop_
_entity_poly.entity_id
_entity_poly.type
_entity_poly.pdbx_seq_one_letter_code
_entity_poly.pdbx_strand_id
1 'polypeptide(L)'
;MKKIALIIGSMIAGGIISAAGFTWFDQAEPHAEKMPTAERKILFWYDPMYPNTRFDKPGKSPFMDMDLVPKYADEESSASGVRIDPTQTQNLGVKTATVTRGPLTFAQSFPTNVSYNEYQYAIVQARAAGFIDKVYPLTVGDKVQKGTPLLDLTIPDWVEAQSEYLLLRETGGTATQTEGILERLRLAGMPEADIRHLIATQKIQTRFTLKAPIDGVITAFDLRAGMNIAKDNVVAKEEGRLLICVCHCLALSTVVN
;
A
#
# COMPACT_ATOMS: atom_id res chain seq x y z
N MET A 1 33.24 -24.40 -6.52
CA MET A 1 32.38 -25.59 -6.29
C MET A 1 32.55 -26.24 -4.90
N LYS A 2 33.74 -26.23 -4.28
CA LYS A 2 33.98 -26.88 -2.97
C LYS A 2 33.28 -26.22 -1.75
N LYS A 3 32.93 -24.93 -1.83
CA LYS A 3 32.24 -24.20 -0.74
C LYS A 3 30.71 -24.42 -0.71
N ILE A 4 30.10 -24.80 -1.84
CA ILE A 4 28.64 -25.00 -1.94
C ILE A 4 28.22 -26.34 -1.32
N ALA A 5 29.03 -27.38 -1.47
CA ALA A 5 28.78 -28.69 -0.86
C ALA A 5 28.80 -28.66 0.69
N LEU A 6 29.58 -27.75 1.28
CA LEU A 6 29.73 -27.64 2.74
C LEU A 6 28.51 -26.95 3.39
N ILE A 7 27.86 -26.04 2.66
CA ILE A 7 26.67 -25.32 3.15
C ILE A 7 25.43 -26.22 3.12
N ILE A 8 25.30 -27.04 2.07
CA ILE A 8 24.15 -27.97 1.94
C ILE A 8 24.22 -29.09 2.98
N GLY A 9 25.41 -29.58 3.32
CA GLY A 9 25.59 -30.60 4.36
C GLY A 9 25.23 -30.11 5.78
N SER A 10 25.52 -28.85 6.09
CA SER A 10 25.17 -28.23 7.38
C SER A 10 23.65 -28.10 7.59
N MET A 11 22.92 -27.79 6.51
CA MET A 11 21.48 -27.55 6.56
C MET A 11 20.67 -28.84 6.79
N ILE A 12 21.18 -29.99 6.35
CA ILE A 12 20.52 -31.30 6.55
C ILE A 12 20.78 -31.84 7.96
N ALA A 13 21.97 -31.61 8.53
CA ALA A 13 22.28 -32.03 9.89
C ALA A 13 21.48 -31.26 10.96
N GLY A 14 21.24 -29.96 10.74
CA GLY A 14 20.42 -29.14 11.66
C GLY A 14 18.94 -29.50 11.70
N GLY A 15 18.38 -30.01 10.59
CA GLY A 15 16.97 -30.43 10.50
C GLY A 15 16.66 -31.73 11.25
N ILE A 16 17.64 -32.64 11.38
CA ILE A 16 17.44 -33.93 12.04
C ILE A 16 17.51 -33.79 13.57
N ILE A 17 18.32 -32.87 14.09
CA ILE A 17 18.47 -32.63 15.54
C ILE A 17 17.24 -31.92 16.12
N SER A 18 16.55 -31.08 15.33
CA SER A 18 15.36 -30.36 15.76
C SER A 18 14.09 -31.22 15.76
N ALA A 19 13.99 -32.22 14.87
CA ALA A 19 12.86 -33.15 14.86
C ALA A 19 12.87 -34.16 16.02
N ALA A 20 14.05 -34.59 16.48
CA ALA A 20 14.17 -35.54 17.59
C ALA A 20 13.95 -34.90 18.98
N GLY A 21 14.18 -33.59 19.12
CA GLY A 21 13.94 -32.87 20.38
C GLY A 21 12.46 -32.59 20.67
N PHE A 22 11.61 -32.57 19.64
CA PHE A 22 10.19 -32.24 19.79
C PHE A 22 9.32 -33.43 20.24
N THR A 23 9.79 -34.67 20.04
CA THR A 23 9.05 -35.89 20.42
C THR A 23 9.31 -36.37 21.85
N TRP A 24 10.10 -35.62 22.63
CA TRP A 24 10.43 -35.94 24.04
C TRP A 24 9.85 -34.96 25.06
N PHE A 25 9.13 -33.93 24.60
CA PHE A 25 8.55 -32.88 25.47
C PHE A 25 7.03 -32.97 25.65
N ASP A 26 6.38 -34.00 25.07
CA ASP A 26 4.90 -34.13 25.04
C ASP A 26 4.36 -35.30 25.90
N GLN A 27 5.12 -35.72 26.91
CA GLN A 27 4.63 -36.65 27.94
C GLN A 27 4.85 -36.07 29.34
N ALA A 28 3.91 -35.22 29.75
CA ALA A 28 3.64 -34.93 31.15
C ALA A 28 2.14 -34.65 31.31
N GLU A 29 1.32 -35.70 31.26
CA GLU A 29 -0.02 -35.63 31.83
C GLU A 29 0.12 -35.60 33.36
N PRO A 30 -0.42 -34.60 34.07
CA PRO A 30 -0.51 -34.65 35.52
C PRO A 30 -1.58 -35.67 35.92
N HIS A 31 -1.14 -36.70 36.63
CA HIS A 31 -2.03 -37.62 37.33
C HIS A 31 -2.98 -36.83 38.24
N ALA A 32 -4.28 -36.91 37.94
CA ALA A 32 -5.32 -36.52 38.86
C ALA A 32 -5.37 -37.54 40.01
N GLU A 33 -4.70 -37.19 41.11
CA GLU A 33 -4.86 -37.83 42.41
C GLU A 33 -6.35 -37.81 42.79
N LYS A 34 -6.98 -39.00 42.87
CA LYS A 34 -8.26 -39.18 43.54
C LYS A 34 -8.05 -38.91 45.03
N MET A 35 -8.33 -37.70 45.47
CA MET A 35 -8.50 -37.41 46.90
C MET A 35 -9.66 -38.27 47.44
N PRO A 36 -9.52 -38.84 48.65
CA PRO A 36 -10.54 -39.66 49.25
C PRO A 36 -11.79 -38.81 49.46
N THR A 37 -12.97 -39.40 49.27
CA THR A 37 -14.27 -38.81 49.58
C THR A 37 -14.21 -38.27 51.01
N ALA A 38 -13.96 -36.97 51.15
CA ALA A 38 -14.08 -36.29 52.42
C ALA A 38 -15.52 -36.50 52.88
N GLU A 39 -15.70 -37.13 54.05
CA GLU A 39 -16.99 -37.21 54.72
C GLU A 39 -17.57 -35.80 54.77
N ARG A 40 -18.62 -35.57 53.98
CA ARG A 40 -19.24 -34.24 53.86
C ARG A 40 -19.71 -33.80 55.23
N LYS A 41 -19.23 -32.64 55.68
CA LYS A 41 -19.56 -32.11 57.00
C LYS A 41 -21.04 -31.70 57.02
N ILE A 42 -21.85 -32.49 57.71
CA ILE A 42 -23.28 -32.23 57.91
C ILE A 42 -23.41 -31.07 58.91
N LEU A 43 -24.11 -30.00 58.54
CA LEU A 43 -24.32 -28.84 59.41
C LEU A 43 -25.44 -29.09 60.41
N PHE A 44 -26.59 -29.59 59.92
CA PHE A 44 -27.73 -30.00 60.72
C PHE A 44 -28.66 -30.89 59.89
N TRP A 45 -29.49 -31.65 60.58
CA TRP A 45 -30.56 -32.48 60.05
C TRP A 45 -31.88 -31.71 60.19
N TYR A 46 -32.77 -31.81 59.20
CA TYR A 46 -34.07 -31.15 59.26
C TYR A 46 -35.19 -32.02 58.69
N ASP A 47 -36.42 -31.73 59.09
CA ASP A 47 -37.62 -32.37 58.56
C ASP A 47 -38.09 -31.61 57.31
N PRO A 48 -38.25 -32.27 56.14
CA PRO A 48 -38.71 -31.61 54.91
C PRO A 48 -40.05 -30.88 55.02
N MET A 49 -40.92 -31.29 55.94
CA MET A 49 -42.24 -30.67 56.15
C MET A 49 -42.22 -29.54 57.18
N TYR A 50 -41.27 -29.54 58.12
CA TYR A 50 -41.04 -28.47 59.10
C TYR A 50 -39.59 -27.98 59.07
N PRO A 51 -39.18 -27.25 58.02
CA PRO A 51 -37.79 -26.85 57.78
C PRO A 51 -37.23 -25.83 58.78
N ASN A 52 -38.07 -25.27 59.66
CA ASN A 52 -37.65 -24.28 60.66
C ASN A 52 -36.98 -24.89 61.90
N THR A 53 -37.04 -26.21 62.09
CA THR A 53 -36.43 -26.90 63.25
C THR A 53 -35.17 -27.65 62.83
N ARG A 54 -34.07 -27.40 63.53
CA ARG A 54 -32.74 -27.96 63.23
C ARG A 54 -32.37 -29.00 64.28
N PHE A 55 -31.84 -30.15 63.86
CA PHE A 55 -31.42 -31.25 64.71
C PHE A 55 -29.95 -31.60 64.48
N ASP A 56 -29.20 -31.88 65.54
CA ASP A 56 -27.74 -32.10 65.44
C ASP A 56 -27.37 -33.58 65.18
N LYS A 57 -28.35 -34.50 65.22
CA LYS A 57 -28.12 -35.95 65.08
C LYS A 57 -29.05 -36.56 64.03
N PRO A 58 -28.60 -37.60 63.30
CA PRO A 58 -29.48 -38.42 62.49
C PRO A 58 -30.50 -39.11 63.38
N GLY A 59 -31.76 -39.14 62.95
CA GLY A 59 -32.84 -39.76 63.70
C GLY A 59 -34.20 -39.50 63.09
N LYS A 60 -35.23 -40.03 63.75
CA LYS A 60 -36.62 -39.77 63.40
C LYS A 60 -37.09 -38.44 64.00
N SER A 61 -37.84 -37.69 63.20
CA SER A 61 -38.44 -36.41 63.59
C SER A 61 -39.42 -36.60 64.76
N PRO A 62 -39.28 -35.84 65.86
CA PRO A 62 -40.20 -35.90 67.01
C PRO A 62 -41.64 -35.50 66.66
N PHE A 63 -41.86 -34.89 65.50
CA PHE A 63 -43.17 -34.39 65.09
C PHE A 63 -43.97 -35.40 64.27
N MET A 64 -43.31 -36.23 63.45
CA MET A 64 -43.98 -37.20 62.55
C MET A 64 -43.19 -38.48 62.25
N ASP A 65 -42.26 -38.91 63.12
CA ASP A 65 -41.62 -40.24 63.10
C ASP A 65 -40.95 -40.64 61.76
N MET A 66 -40.62 -39.64 60.95
CA MET A 66 -39.99 -39.69 59.63
C MET A 66 -38.49 -39.43 59.73
N ASP A 67 -37.70 -40.01 58.84
CA ASP A 67 -36.24 -39.85 58.87
C ASP A 67 -35.83 -38.42 58.49
N LEU A 68 -35.01 -37.79 59.34
CA LEU A 68 -34.47 -36.46 59.08
C LEU A 68 -33.48 -36.50 57.89
N VAL A 69 -33.40 -35.42 57.13
CA VAL A 69 -32.51 -35.30 55.96
C VAL A 69 -31.31 -34.39 56.29
N PRO A 70 -30.06 -34.76 55.94
CA PRO A 70 -28.88 -33.97 56.25
C PRO A 70 -28.74 -32.79 55.28
N LYS A 71 -28.53 -31.57 55.82
CA LYS A 71 -28.14 -30.40 55.02
C LYS A 71 -26.62 -30.21 55.07
N TYR A 72 -26.02 -30.11 53.89
CA TYR A 72 -24.57 -29.99 53.71
C TYR A 72 -24.14 -28.53 53.58
N ALA A 73 -22.94 -28.21 54.07
CA ALA A 73 -22.35 -26.85 54.04
C ALA A 73 -22.08 -26.30 52.63
N ASP A 74 -22.10 -27.15 51.62
CA ASP A 74 -21.71 -26.78 50.25
C ASP A 74 -22.82 -26.02 49.50
N GLU A 75 -24.07 -26.04 49.98
CA GLU A 75 -25.19 -25.31 49.34
C GLU A 75 -25.23 -23.81 49.67
N GLU A 76 -24.50 -23.37 50.70
CA GLU A 76 -24.50 -21.98 51.19
C GLU A 76 -23.16 -21.28 50.96
N SER A 77 -22.37 -21.75 49.98
CA SER A 77 -21.27 -20.92 49.50
C SER A 77 -21.84 -19.82 48.63
N SER A 78 -21.66 -18.57 49.09
CA SER A 78 -21.73 -17.32 48.34
C SER A 78 -20.85 -17.38 47.09
N ALA A 79 -21.29 -18.17 46.12
CA ALA A 79 -20.56 -18.45 44.89
C ALA A 79 -20.87 -17.32 43.92
N SER A 80 -19.84 -16.62 43.46
CA SER A 80 -19.94 -15.68 42.36
C SER A 80 -20.44 -16.40 41.11
N GLY A 81 -21.69 -16.13 40.71
CA GLY A 81 -22.30 -16.70 39.51
C GLY A 81 -23.79 -17.01 39.68
N VAL A 82 -24.45 -17.33 38.56
CA VAL A 82 -25.85 -17.79 38.51
C VAL A 82 -25.90 -19.15 37.83
N ARG A 83 -26.64 -20.09 38.41
CA ARG A 83 -26.90 -21.40 37.78
C ARG A 83 -28.22 -21.34 37.02
N ILE A 84 -28.21 -21.88 35.80
CA ILE A 84 -29.37 -21.97 34.91
C ILE A 84 -29.48 -23.43 34.43
N ASP A 85 -30.70 -23.92 34.26
CA ASP A 85 -30.97 -25.28 33.78
C ASP A 85 -30.38 -25.51 32.37
N PRO A 86 -29.57 -26.57 32.16
CA PRO A 86 -28.99 -26.90 30.85
C PRO A 86 -30.01 -27.10 29.72
N THR A 87 -31.21 -27.61 30.02
CA THR A 87 -32.27 -27.76 29.02
C THR A 87 -32.82 -26.41 28.56
N GLN A 88 -32.87 -25.43 29.47
CA GLN A 88 -33.29 -24.07 29.14
C GLN A 88 -32.23 -23.36 28.29
N THR A 89 -30.94 -23.50 28.60
CA THR A 89 -29.86 -22.89 27.79
C THR A 89 -29.73 -23.53 26.42
N GLN A 90 -29.97 -24.84 26.31
CA GLN A 90 -29.96 -25.57 25.05
C GLN A 90 -31.15 -25.19 24.16
N ASN A 91 -32.36 -25.08 24.73
CA ASN A 91 -33.54 -24.62 23.99
C ASN A 91 -33.43 -23.16 23.56
N LEU A 92 -32.76 -22.31 24.35
CA LEU A 92 -32.50 -20.90 24.03
C LEU A 92 -31.40 -20.72 22.96
N GLY A 93 -30.58 -21.75 22.70
CA GLY A 93 -29.51 -21.70 21.71
C GLY A 93 -28.36 -20.76 22.09
N VAL A 94 -27.97 -20.75 23.37
CA VAL A 94 -26.91 -19.89 23.89
C VAL A 94 -25.60 -20.15 23.13
N LYS A 95 -25.00 -19.10 22.55
CA LYS A 95 -23.69 -19.14 21.88
C LYS A 95 -22.66 -18.45 22.75
N THR A 96 -21.51 -19.10 22.93
CA THR A 96 -20.36 -18.55 23.64
C THR A 96 -19.19 -18.38 22.68
N ALA A 97 -18.32 -17.41 22.96
CA ALA A 97 -17.06 -17.23 22.27
C ALA A 97 -15.94 -17.09 23.31
N THR A 98 -14.81 -17.75 23.08
CA THR A 98 -13.64 -17.63 23.94
C THR A 98 -13.03 -16.25 23.81
N VAL A 99 -12.71 -15.61 24.93
CA VAL A 99 -12.05 -14.30 24.92
C VAL A 99 -10.62 -14.47 24.41
N THR A 100 -10.31 -13.76 23.33
CA THR A 100 -8.95 -13.68 22.77
C THR A 100 -8.42 -12.26 22.87
N ARG A 101 -7.14 -12.10 23.19
CA ARG A 101 -6.44 -10.82 23.09
C ARG A 101 -5.82 -10.69 21.71
N GLY A 102 -6.12 -9.60 21.00
CA GLY A 102 -5.53 -9.29 19.70
C GLY A 102 -5.85 -7.86 19.27
N PRO A 103 -5.22 -7.35 18.20
CA PRO A 103 -5.56 -6.05 17.65
C PRO A 103 -6.95 -6.10 17.00
N LEU A 104 -7.79 -5.08 17.28
CA LEU A 104 -9.07 -4.92 16.59
C LEU A 104 -8.82 -4.26 15.23
N THR A 105 -9.11 -4.97 14.14
CA THR A 105 -8.94 -4.44 12.78
C THR A 105 -10.19 -3.65 12.37
N PHE A 106 -10.06 -2.33 12.25
CA PHE A 106 -11.11 -1.49 11.68
C PHE A 106 -11.10 -1.62 10.15
N ALA A 107 -12.27 -1.86 9.56
CA ALA A 107 -12.46 -1.89 8.13
C ALA A 107 -13.43 -0.78 7.71
N GLN A 108 -12.99 0.10 6.80
CA GLN A 108 -13.82 1.17 6.24
C GLN A 108 -13.56 1.31 4.74
N SER A 109 -14.61 1.66 4.00
CA SER A 109 -14.53 1.89 2.55
C SER A 109 -14.57 3.39 2.27
N PHE A 110 -13.67 3.85 1.40
CA PHE A 110 -13.59 5.25 0.97
C PHE A 110 -13.74 5.34 -0.55
N PRO A 111 -14.51 6.32 -1.07
CA PRO A 111 -14.50 6.61 -2.50
C PRO A 111 -13.16 7.23 -2.89
N THR A 112 -12.62 6.82 -4.04
CA THR A 112 -11.38 7.37 -4.60
C THR A 112 -11.61 7.75 -6.06
N ASN A 113 -10.89 8.77 -6.52
CA ASN A 113 -10.86 9.12 -7.93
C ASN A 113 -9.64 8.47 -8.59
N VAL A 114 -9.80 8.19 -9.87
CA VAL A 114 -8.70 7.74 -10.73
C VAL A 114 -8.23 8.96 -11.51
N SER A 115 -7.03 9.45 -11.20
CA SER A 115 -6.45 10.65 -11.84
C SER A 115 -5.24 10.31 -12.69
N TYR A 116 -4.79 11.28 -13.48
CA TYR A 116 -3.54 11.17 -14.22
C TYR A 116 -2.33 11.11 -13.29
N ASN A 117 -1.22 10.55 -13.80
CA ASN A 117 0.04 10.51 -13.07
C ASN A 117 0.75 11.87 -13.13
N GLU A 118 0.74 12.61 -12.03
CA GLU A 118 1.47 13.89 -11.94
C GLU A 118 3.00 13.71 -11.98
N TYR A 119 3.54 12.50 -11.76
CA TYR A 119 4.96 12.22 -11.98
C TYR A 119 5.33 12.03 -13.45
N GLN A 120 4.37 11.69 -14.30
CA GLN A 120 4.56 11.59 -15.75
C GLN A 120 3.95 12.82 -16.41
N TYR A 121 4.48 13.98 -16.05
CA TYR A 121 3.94 15.27 -16.47
C TYR A 121 4.98 16.02 -17.31
N ALA A 122 4.62 16.37 -18.54
CA ALA A 122 5.49 17.09 -19.44
C ALA A 122 4.79 18.31 -20.03
N ILE A 123 5.43 19.47 -19.93
CA ILE A 123 5.03 20.69 -20.63
C ILE A 123 6.09 20.96 -21.70
N VAL A 124 5.68 20.85 -22.95
CA VAL A 124 6.53 21.16 -24.10
C VAL A 124 6.46 22.66 -24.36
N GLN A 125 7.62 23.32 -24.32
CA GLN A 125 7.79 24.73 -24.66
C GLN A 125 8.92 24.87 -25.67
N ALA A 126 8.83 25.88 -26.53
CA ALA A 126 9.94 26.19 -27.44
C ALA A 126 11.11 26.82 -26.70
N ARG A 127 12.33 26.44 -27.11
CA ARG A 127 13.57 26.96 -26.53
C ARG A 127 13.89 28.39 -27.00
N ALA A 128 13.38 28.75 -28.17
CA ALA A 128 13.52 30.07 -28.80
C ALA A 128 12.25 30.47 -29.55
N ALA A 129 12.09 31.77 -29.77
CA ALA A 129 10.95 32.32 -30.47
C ALA A 129 11.04 32.04 -31.97
N GLY A 130 9.89 31.97 -32.63
CA GLY A 130 9.80 31.65 -34.05
C GLY A 130 8.36 31.71 -34.56
N PHE A 131 8.12 31.05 -35.68
CA PHE A 131 6.78 30.90 -36.25
C PHE A 131 6.48 29.44 -36.57
N ILE A 132 5.20 29.07 -36.49
CA ILE A 132 4.74 27.70 -36.76
C ILE A 132 4.61 27.51 -38.26
N ASP A 133 5.29 26.50 -38.79
CA ASP A 133 5.18 26.09 -40.20
C ASP A 133 4.03 25.11 -40.40
N LYS A 134 3.90 24.14 -39.49
CA LYS A 134 2.92 23.05 -39.58
C LYS A 134 2.52 22.56 -38.20
N VAL A 135 1.24 22.32 -38.01
CA VAL A 135 0.72 21.61 -36.83
C VAL A 135 0.20 20.26 -37.29
N TYR A 136 0.61 19.18 -36.62
CA TYR A 136 0.14 17.84 -36.94
C TYR A 136 -1.33 17.67 -36.48
N PRO A 137 -2.07 16.66 -36.96
CA PRO A 137 -3.48 16.46 -36.60
C PRO A 137 -3.63 15.94 -35.16
N LEU A 138 -3.41 16.82 -34.17
CA LEU A 138 -3.53 16.54 -32.74
C LEU A 138 -4.38 17.60 -32.05
N THR A 139 -5.17 17.15 -31.09
CA THR A 139 -5.98 18.01 -30.21
C THR A 139 -5.96 17.52 -28.77
N VAL A 140 -6.49 18.35 -27.87
CA VAL A 140 -6.65 18.00 -26.46
C VAL A 140 -7.57 16.78 -26.34
N GLY A 141 -7.14 15.79 -25.55
CA GLY A 141 -7.77 14.49 -25.41
C GLY A 141 -7.11 13.38 -26.23
N ASP A 142 -6.27 13.72 -27.22
CA ASP A 142 -5.57 12.71 -28.02
C ASP A 142 -4.44 12.05 -27.24
N LYS A 143 -4.28 10.76 -27.50
CA LYS A 143 -3.22 9.94 -26.91
C LYS A 143 -2.00 9.94 -27.80
N VAL A 144 -0.86 10.34 -27.25
CA VAL A 144 0.41 10.40 -27.96
C VAL A 144 1.42 9.41 -27.40
N GLN A 145 2.31 8.96 -28.27
CA GLN A 145 3.47 8.17 -27.89
C GLN A 145 4.72 9.05 -27.89
N LYS A 146 5.72 8.68 -27.11
CA LYS A 146 7.02 9.33 -27.12
C LYS A 146 7.59 9.38 -28.53
N GLY A 147 7.96 10.57 -28.97
CA GLY A 147 8.47 10.84 -30.32
C GLY A 147 7.41 11.24 -31.34
N THR A 148 6.13 11.25 -30.98
CA THR A 148 5.05 11.73 -31.86
C THR A 148 5.30 13.20 -32.23
N PRO A 149 5.35 13.57 -33.52
CA PRO A 149 5.49 14.96 -33.95
C PRO A 149 4.25 15.78 -33.55
N LEU A 150 4.48 16.92 -32.89
CA LEU A 150 3.43 17.84 -32.45
C LEU A 150 3.27 18.98 -33.45
N LEU A 151 4.37 19.66 -33.76
CA LEU A 151 4.43 20.75 -34.73
C LEU A 151 5.84 20.91 -35.30
N ASP A 152 5.90 21.55 -36.46
CA ASP A 152 7.12 22.06 -37.08
C ASP A 152 7.15 23.59 -36.93
N LEU A 153 8.31 24.13 -36.56
CA LEU A 153 8.53 25.55 -36.36
C LEU A 153 9.88 25.98 -36.94
N THR A 154 9.96 27.25 -37.36
CA THR A 154 11.20 27.87 -37.79
C THR A 154 11.75 28.79 -36.71
N ILE A 155 13.01 28.59 -36.32
CA ILE A 155 13.71 29.35 -35.28
C ILE A 155 14.93 30.04 -35.91
N PRO A 156 14.91 31.38 -36.08
CA PRO A 156 16.03 32.12 -36.66
C PRO A 156 17.18 32.36 -35.68
N ASP A 157 16.93 32.30 -34.37
CA ASP A 157 17.88 32.69 -33.31
C ASP A 157 19.25 31.98 -33.38
N TRP A 158 19.29 30.77 -33.94
CA TRP A 158 20.51 29.95 -33.98
C TRP A 158 21.27 30.02 -35.32
N VAL A 159 20.74 30.68 -36.35
CA VAL A 159 21.31 30.60 -37.71
C VAL A 159 22.69 31.25 -37.81
N GLU A 160 22.94 32.30 -37.04
CA GLU A 160 24.21 33.04 -37.02
C GLU A 160 25.35 32.19 -36.44
N ALA A 161 25.12 31.57 -35.27
CA ALA A 161 26.11 30.68 -34.67
C ALA A 161 26.33 29.40 -35.49
N GLN A 162 25.30 28.90 -36.18
CA GLN A 162 25.43 27.77 -37.11
C GLN A 162 26.28 28.12 -38.34
N SER A 163 26.10 29.31 -38.93
CA SER A 163 26.90 29.73 -40.09
C SER A 163 28.35 30.00 -39.71
N GLU A 164 28.60 30.57 -38.52
CA GLU A 164 29.94 30.75 -37.96
C GLU A 164 30.64 29.39 -37.76
N TYR A 165 29.94 28.39 -37.23
CA TYR A 165 30.45 27.02 -37.11
C TYR A 165 30.84 26.45 -38.47
N LEU A 166 29.97 26.53 -39.47
CA LEU A 166 30.24 25.98 -40.81
C LEU A 166 31.40 26.71 -41.50
N LEU A 167 31.49 28.03 -41.36
CA LEU A 167 32.63 28.80 -41.87
C LEU A 167 33.95 28.38 -41.22
N LEU A 168 33.97 28.17 -39.91
CA LEU A 168 35.15 27.65 -39.22
C LEU A 168 35.54 26.25 -39.68
N ARG A 169 34.55 25.41 -40.00
CA ARG A 169 34.80 24.08 -40.56
C ARG A 169 35.42 24.15 -41.96
N GLU A 170 34.98 25.08 -42.80
CA GLU A 170 35.54 25.30 -44.15
C GLU A 170 36.96 25.88 -44.10
N THR A 171 37.22 26.80 -43.17
CA THR A 171 38.51 27.49 -43.02
C THR A 171 39.55 26.70 -42.20
N GLY A 172 39.21 25.50 -41.73
CA GLY A 172 40.13 24.64 -40.98
C GLY A 172 40.39 25.09 -39.55
N GLY A 173 39.39 25.67 -38.88
CA GLY A 173 39.46 26.09 -37.49
C GLY A 173 39.82 24.96 -36.52
N THR A 174 40.45 25.31 -35.40
CA THR A 174 40.87 24.35 -34.37
C THR A 174 39.65 23.65 -33.76
N ALA A 175 39.82 22.39 -33.32
CA ALA A 175 38.77 21.64 -32.62
C ALA A 175 38.22 22.40 -31.40
N THR A 176 39.07 23.09 -30.64
CA THR A 176 38.66 23.90 -29.47
C THR A 176 37.78 25.08 -29.85
N GLN A 177 38.03 25.72 -31.00
CA GLN A 177 37.19 26.82 -31.49
C GLN A 177 35.83 26.29 -31.92
N THR A 178 35.84 25.20 -32.69
CA THR A 178 34.63 24.52 -33.19
C THR A 178 33.73 24.07 -32.03
N GLU A 179 34.31 23.42 -31.01
CA GLU A 179 33.59 22.97 -29.81
C GLU A 179 33.03 24.15 -29.01
N GLY A 180 33.78 25.25 -28.91
CA GLY A 180 33.30 26.47 -28.27
C GLY A 180 32.03 27.03 -28.91
N ILE A 181 31.88 26.93 -30.23
CA ILE A 181 30.65 27.35 -30.93
C ILE A 181 29.50 26.37 -30.67
N LEU A 182 29.78 25.07 -30.67
CA LEU A 182 28.76 24.05 -30.36
C LEU A 182 28.20 24.23 -28.94
N GLU A 183 29.06 24.56 -27.97
CA GLU A 183 28.63 24.84 -26.61
C GLU A 183 27.81 26.13 -26.52
N ARG A 184 28.16 27.18 -27.29
CA ARG A 184 27.30 28.38 -27.41
C ARG A 184 25.91 28.04 -27.94
N LEU A 185 25.80 27.19 -28.96
CA LEU A 185 24.51 26.71 -29.50
C LEU A 185 23.70 25.93 -28.45
N ARG A 186 24.36 25.05 -27.69
CA ARG A 186 23.73 24.28 -26.61
C ARG A 186 23.17 25.19 -25.52
N LEU A 187 23.95 26.20 -25.10
CA LEU A 187 23.55 27.19 -24.10
C LEU A 187 22.47 28.15 -24.61
N ALA A 188 22.44 28.43 -25.92
CA ALA A 188 21.35 29.16 -26.57
C ALA A 188 20.03 28.37 -26.64
N GLY A 189 20.05 27.10 -26.23
CA GLY A 189 18.88 26.23 -26.13
C GLY A 189 18.62 25.36 -27.36
N MET A 190 19.55 25.29 -28.31
CA MET A 190 19.43 24.38 -29.45
C MET A 190 19.47 22.92 -28.96
N PRO A 191 18.49 22.06 -29.30
CA PRO A 191 18.48 20.68 -28.85
C PRO A 191 19.71 19.91 -29.35
N GLU A 192 20.30 19.08 -28.49
CA GLU A 192 21.50 18.31 -28.84
C GLU A 192 21.31 17.38 -30.04
N ALA A 193 20.09 16.88 -30.24
CA ALA A 193 19.76 16.07 -31.41
C ALA A 193 19.91 16.89 -32.71
N ASP A 194 19.49 18.15 -32.68
CA ASP A 194 19.57 19.04 -33.84
C ASP A 194 20.99 19.56 -34.05
N ILE A 195 21.76 19.76 -32.98
CA ILE A 195 23.21 20.02 -33.06
C ILE A 195 23.92 18.85 -33.73
N ARG A 196 23.60 17.60 -33.36
CA ARG A 196 24.14 16.41 -34.04
C ARG A 196 23.74 16.37 -35.51
N HIS A 197 22.52 16.79 -35.87
CA HIS A 197 22.10 16.91 -37.26
C HIS A 197 22.93 17.95 -38.03
N LEU A 198 23.17 19.13 -37.46
CA LEU A 198 24.06 20.15 -38.04
C LEU A 198 25.44 19.58 -38.33
N ILE A 199 26.06 18.88 -37.37
CA ILE A 199 27.39 18.27 -37.52
C ILE A 199 27.36 17.18 -38.60
N ALA A 200 26.32 16.34 -38.63
CA ALA A 200 26.22 15.24 -39.59
C ALA A 200 26.00 15.74 -41.03
N THR A 201 25.15 16.76 -41.22
CA THR A 201 24.78 17.23 -42.57
C THR A 201 25.61 18.40 -43.07
N GLN A 202 26.35 19.08 -42.18
CA GLN A 202 27.07 20.33 -42.47
C GLN A 202 26.17 21.38 -43.15
N LYS A 203 24.92 21.48 -42.70
CA LYS A 203 23.90 22.39 -43.23
C LYS A 203 23.19 23.08 -42.09
N ILE A 204 22.90 24.36 -42.28
CA ILE A 204 22.15 25.17 -41.32
C ILE A 204 20.76 24.59 -41.15
N GLN A 205 20.37 24.34 -39.90
CA GLN A 205 19.05 23.91 -39.49
C GLN A 205 18.21 25.14 -39.14
N THR A 206 17.13 25.36 -39.88
CA THR A 206 16.20 26.48 -39.67
C THR A 206 14.84 25.99 -39.17
N ARG A 207 14.40 24.82 -39.63
CA ARG A 207 13.14 24.19 -39.28
C ARG A 207 13.37 23.04 -38.31
N PHE A 208 12.64 23.06 -37.21
CA PHE A 208 12.70 22.09 -36.12
C PHE A 208 11.34 21.44 -35.93
N THR A 209 11.33 20.21 -35.43
CA THR A 209 10.09 19.47 -35.11
C THR A 209 10.05 19.19 -33.62
N LEU A 210 9.05 19.72 -32.93
CA LEU A 210 8.79 19.38 -31.53
C LEU A 210 8.05 18.06 -31.46
N LYS A 211 8.52 17.18 -30.57
CA LYS A 211 8.00 15.83 -30.39
C LYS A 211 7.57 15.63 -28.94
N ALA A 212 6.60 14.74 -28.74
CA ALA A 212 6.17 14.31 -27.41
C ALA A 212 7.35 13.66 -26.64
N PRO A 213 7.75 14.16 -25.47
CA PRO A 213 8.84 13.58 -24.69
C PRO A 213 8.46 12.29 -23.97
N ILE A 214 7.17 12.05 -23.72
CA ILE A 214 6.64 10.91 -22.97
C ILE A 214 5.42 10.29 -23.67
N ASP A 215 5.03 9.10 -23.24
CA ASP A 215 3.76 8.47 -23.64
C ASP A 215 2.64 9.00 -22.72
N GLY A 216 1.57 9.53 -23.29
CA GLY A 216 0.54 10.20 -22.50
C GLY A 216 -0.69 10.65 -23.28
N VAL A 217 -1.47 11.52 -22.64
CA VAL A 217 -2.63 12.19 -23.24
C VAL A 217 -2.37 13.69 -23.27
N ILE A 218 -2.68 14.33 -24.39
CA ILE A 218 -2.59 15.79 -24.53
C ILE A 218 -3.72 16.43 -23.73
N THR A 219 -3.34 17.30 -22.81
CA THR A 219 -4.20 17.89 -21.79
C THR A 219 -4.33 19.40 -21.98
N ALA A 220 -3.37 20.03 -22.65
CA ALA A 220 -3.46 21.38 -23.22
C ALA A 220 -2.70 21.44 -24.55
N PHE A 221 -3.18 22.27 -25.50
CA PHE A 221 -2.56 22.46 -26.82
C PHE A 221 -2.94 23.84 -27.39
N ASP A 222 -2.13 24.86 -27.10
CA ASP A 222 -2.51 26.25 -27.29
C ASP A 222 -2.10 26.82 -28.66
N LEU A 223 -1.25 26.11 -29.39
CA LEU A 223 -0.71 26.56 -30.67
C LEU A 223 -1.42 25.91 -31.85
N ARG A 224 -1.76 26.72 -32.85
CA ARG A 224 -2.38 26.29 -34.11
C ARG A 224 -1.57 26.81 -35.30
N ALA A 225 -1.85 26.26 -36.47
CA ALA A 225 -1.16 26.65 -37.70
C ALA A 225 -1.35 28.16 -37.97
N GLY A 226 -0.28 28.83 -38.39
CA GLY A 226 -0.27 30.27 -38.69
C GLY A 226 0.03 31.20 -37.49
N MET A 227 0.22 30.66 -36.29
CA MET A 227 0.62 31.45 -35.12
C MET A 227 2.14 31.68 -35.07
N ASN A 228 2.56 32.68 -34.28
CA ASN A 228 3.93 32.80 -33.80
C ASN A 228 4.08 32.02 -32.49
N ILE A 229 5.31 31.59 -32.19
CA ILE A 229 5.64 30.89 -30.96
C ILE A 229 6.63 31.72 -30.14
N ALA A 230 6.33 31.87 -28.86
CA ALA A 230 7.19 32.48 -27.87
C ALA A 230 7.69 31.43 -26.85
N LYS A 231 8.70 31.77 -26.06
CA LYS A 231 9.33 30.83 -25.10
C LYS A 231 8.39 30.44 -23.94
N ASP A 232 7.43 31.29 -23.62
CA ASP A 232 6.45 31.12 -22.56
C ASP A 232 5.21 30.31 -22.99
N ASN A 233 4.94 30.25 -24.30
CA ASN A 233 3.79 29.50 -24.82
C ASN A 233 3.91 28.00 -24.54
N VAL A 234 2.84 27.42 -24.01
CA VAL A 234 2.72 25.96 -23.86
C VAL A 234 2.30 25.36 -25.20
N VAL A 235 3.20 24.58 -25.80
CA VAL A 235 2.93 23.88 -27.06
C VAL A 235 1.97 22.73 -26.81
N ALA A 236 2.32 21.87 -25.86
CA ALA A 236 1.52 20.75 -25.43
C ALA A 236 1.79 20.47 -23.95
N LYS A 237 0.72 20.17 -23.21
CA LYS A 237 0.80 19.58 -21.87
C LYS A 237 0.41 18.11 -21.99
N GLU A 238 1.25 17.21 -21.53
CA GLU A 238 1.09 15.77 -21.63
C GLU A 238 1.11 15.16 -20.24
N GLU A 239 0.11 14.33 -19.95
CA GLU A 239 0.01 13.61 -18.68
C GLU A 239 0.02 12.09 -18.95
N GLY A 240 0.85 11.37 -18.19
CA GLY A 240 1.09 9.95 -18.38
C GLY A 240 -0.05 9.08 -17.88
N ARG A 241 -0.16 7.90 -18.50
CA ARG A 241 -1.30 7.00 -18.32
C ARG A 241 -1.27 6.19 -17.02
N LEU A 242 -0.23 6.29 -16.19
CA LEU A 242 -0.16 5.48 -14.97
C LEU A 242 -1.18 5.98 -13.94
N LEU A 243 -2.42 5.56 -14.06
CA LEU A 243 -3.53 6.00 -13.22
C LEU A 243 -3.19 5.74 -11.76
N ILE A 244 -3.10 6.80 -10.96
CA ILE A 244 -2.86 6.71 -9.52
C ILE A 244 -4.23 6.86 -8.84
N CYS A 245 -4.55 5.92 -7.93
CA CYS A 245 -5.70 6.10 -7.04
C CYS A 245 -5.37 7.18 -6.01
N VAL A 246 -5.98 8.34 -6.16
CA VAL A 246 -5.84 9.43 -5.19
C VAL A 246 -6.96 9.30 -4.16
N CYS A 247 -6.62 8.75 -3.01
CA CYS A 247 -7.53 8.66 -1.88
C CYS A 247 -7.66 10.05 -1.24
N HIS A 248 -8.79 10.72 -1.48
CA HIS A 248 -9.06 12.01 -0.85
C HIS A 248 -9.56 11.75 0.57
N CYS A 249 -8.66 11.82 1.55
CA CYS A 249 -9.03 11.67 2.96
C CYS A 249 -9.72 12.95 3.43
N LEU A 250 -11.05 13.00 3.27
CA LEU A 250 -11.86 14.04 3.89
C LEU A 250 -11.85 13.76 5.41
N ALA A 251 -10.96 14.43 6.14
CA ALA A 251 -10.87 14.31 7.59
C ALA A 251 -12.14 14.87 8.24
N LEU A 252 -13.15 14.02 8.40
CA LEU A 252 -14.29 14.32 9.26
C LEU A 252 -13.79 14.21 10.71
N SER A 253 -13.37 15.35 11.26
CA SER A 253 -13.01 15.49 12.66
C SER A 253 -14.26 15.29 13.51
N THR A 254 -14.49 14.07 13.96
CA THR A 254 -15.49 13.77 15.00
C THR A 254 -14.73 13.60 16.30
N VAL A 255 -14.61 14.71 17.03
CA VAL A 255 -14.24 14.74 18.45
C VAL A 255 -15.34 13.97 19.20
N VAL A 256 -14.99 12.82 19.78
CA VAL A 256 -15.82 12.16 20.77
C VAL A 256 -15.17 12.40 22.12
N ASN A 257 -15.92 13.10 22.96
CA ASN A 257 -15.63 13.46 24.35
C ASN A 257 -15.97 12.29 25.29
#